data_AF-A0A0C3BVP5-F1
#
_entry.id   AF-A0A0C3BVP5-F1
#
_cell.length_a   1.000
_cell.length_b   1.000
_cell.length_c   1.000
_cell.angle_alpha   90.00
_cell.angle_beta   90.00
_cell.angle_gamma   90.00
#
_symmetry.space_group_name_H-M   'P 1'
#
loop_
_entity.id
_entity.type
_entity.pdbx_description
1 polymer ?
#
loop_
_entity_poly.entity_id
_entity_poly.type
_entity_poly.pdbx_seq_one_letter_code
_entity_poly.pdbx_strand_id
1 'polypeptide(L)'
;MWNSLFFQKTTLRELGLRIQLGHSPGRACPSREAGHKDFVVIDSNGIHEVAVDFCRCHGIPRRRQLLRIGWWPSTPLEPQTCATMEVLRHFHLLNLQGKLPVYLFYRTLELQTSNTGDRMDQFMLMVREWRHLKMVKRGGRAFDPGGIAATPPGSLAIPCRACPLPNINLPRGWENVPPERA
;
A
#
# COMPACT_ATOMS: atom_id res chain seq x y z
N MET A 1 23.81 12.06 12.18
CA MET A 1 24.63 11.88 13.39
C MET A 1 25.68 12.98 13.44
N TRP A 2 25.89 13.59 14.60
CA TRP A 2 26.98 14.57 14.79
C TRP A 2 28.30 13.83 14.89
N ASN A 3 29.26 14.16 14.02
CA ASN A 3 30.58 13.50 13.99
C ASN A 3 31.69 14.37 14.60
N SER A 4 31.35 15.31 15.50
CA SER A 4 32.21 16.38 16.03
C SER A 4 32.59 17.53 15.09
N LEU A 5 32.36 17.39 13.77
CA LEU A 5 32.65 18.44 12.78
C LEU A 5 31.38 18.96 12.11
N PHE A 6 30.48 18.06 11.71
CA PHE A 6 29.22 18.37 11.04
C PHE A 6 28.17 17.28 11.29
N PHE A 7 26.92 17.56 10.89
CA PHE A 7 25.88 16.55 10.85
C PHE A 7 26.02 15.68 9.61
N GLN A 8 26.43 14.44 9.79
CA GLN A 8 26.49 13.44 8.73
C GLN A 8 25.14 12.72 8.59
N LYS A 9 24.68 12.50 7.35
CA LYS A 9 23.52 11.63 7.10
C LYS A 9 23.82 10.22 7.59
N THR A 10 22.83 9.58 8.22
CA THR A 10 22.92 8.23 8.77
C THR A 10 21.55 7.58 8.68
N THR A 11 21.48 6.25 8.70
CA THR A 11 20.22 5.52 8.64
C THR A 11 19.63 5.31 10.04
N LEU A 12 18.31 5.10 10.12
CA LEU A 12 17.67 4.73 11.39
C LEU A 12 18.27 3.44 11.96
N ARG A 13 18.63 2.49 11.08
CA ARG A 13 19.35 1.27 11.45
C ARG A 13 20.69 1.55 12.12
N GLU A 14 21.52 2.43 11.56
CA GLU A 14 22.83 2.82 12.14
C GLU A 14 22.69 3.55 13.48
N LEU A 15 21.59 4.30 13.65
CA LEU A 15 21.23 4.90 14.94
C LEU A 15 20.77 3.88 15.99
N GLY A 16 20.68 2.59 15.64
CA GLY A 16 20.27 1.52 16.54
C GLY A 16 18.76 1.30 16.62
N LEU A 17 17.95 1.94 15.77
CA LEU A 17 16.50 1.71 15.74
C LEU A 17 16.21 0.28 15.31
N ARG A 18 15.51 -0.47 16.17
CA ARG A 18 14.95 -1.78 15.87
C ARG A 18 13.46 -1.79 16.13
N ILE A 19 12.70 -2.28 15.16
CA ILE A 19 11.24 -2.31 15.22
C ILE A 19 10.80 -3.74 15.52
N GLN A 20 10.38 -3.96 16.77
CA GLN A 20 9.82 -5.23 17.22
C GLN A 20 8.35 -5.36 16.78
N LEU A 21 8.06 -6.37 15.96
CA LEU A 21 6.71 -6.68 15.50
C LEU A 21 6.02 -7.70 16.41
N GLY A 22 4.69 -7.74 16.34
CA GLY A 22 3.86 -8.77 16.97
C GLY A 22 3.58 -8.60 18.46
N HIS A 23 4.09 -7.55 19.10
CA HIS A 23 3.82 -7.20 20.50
C HIS A 23 3.50 -5.71 20.65
N SER A 24 2.85 -5.34 21.75
CA SER A 24 2.61 -3.94 22.11
C SER A 24 3.93 -3.19 22.31
N PRO A 25 3.95 -1.86 22.08
CA PRO A 25 5.12 -1.03 22.33
C PRO A 25 5.70 -1.24 23.74
N GLY A 26 7.03 -1.31 23.84
CA GLY A 26 7.74 -1.52 25.11
C GLY A 26 7.88 -2.97 25.56
N ARG A 27 7.16 -3.94 24.96
CA ARG A 27 7.29 -5.35 25.31
C ARG A 27 8.31 -6.06 24.41
N ALA A 28 9.34 -6.63 25.01
CA ALA A 28 10.30 -7.48 24.31
C ALA A 28 9.68 -8.85 23.95
N CYS A 29 10.02 -9.35 22.76
CA CYS A 29 9.65 -10.69 22.32
C CYS A 29 10.76 -11.68 22.67
N PRO A 30 10.49 -12.74 23.46
CA PRO A 30 11.50 -13.75 23.80
C PRO A 30 11.86 -14.64 22.60
N SER A 31 10.96 -14.75 21.62
CA SER A 31 11.13 -15.57 20.41
C SER A 31 11.26 -14.70 19.16
N ARG A 32 11.97 -13.58 19.27
CA ARG A 32 12.20 -12.66 18.15
C ARG A 32 13.09 -13.30 17.08
N GLU A 33 12.82 -12.97 15.84
CA GLU A 33 13.59 -13.38 14.67
C GLU A 33 13.92 -12.14 13.85
N ALA A 34 15.21 -11.92 13.55
CA ALA A 34 15.62 -10.77 12.75
C ALA A 34 15.07 -10.88 11.33
N GLY A 35 14.56 -9.76 10.79
CA GLY A 35 14.24 -9.62 9.38
C GLY A 35 15.50 -9.52 8.51
N HIS A 36 15.28 -9.29 7.21
CA HIS A 36 16.39 -9.08 6.28
C HIS A 36 17.31 -7.92 6.74
N LYS A 37 18.62 -8.07 6.59
CA LYS A 37 19.62 -7.07 7.04
C LYS A 37 19.47 -5.70 6.37
N ASP A 38 19.06 -5.71 5.10
CA ASP A 38 18.84 -4.53 4.25
C ASP A 38 17.34 -4.23 4.12
N PHE A 39 16.63 -4.21 5.24
CA PHE A 39 15.19 -3.95 5.25
C PHE A 39 14.91 -2.47 4.99
N VAL A 40 14.09 -2.19 3.99
CA VAL A 40 13.75 -0.84 3.55
C VAL A 40 12.26 -0.56 3.76
N VAL A 41 11.95 0.62 4.29
CA VAL A 41 10.59 1.14 4.42
C VAL A 41 10.47 2.43 3.63
N ILE A 42 9.58 2.41 2.63
CA ILE A 42 9.21 3.59 1.85
C ILE A 42 8.07 4.30 2.58
N ASP A 43 8.28 5.56 2.93
CA ASP A 43 7.30 6.39 3.63
C ASP A 43 7.09 7.73 2.91
N SER A 44 6.07 8.50 3.32
CA SER A 44 5.74 9.80 2.73
C SER A 44 6.86 10.83 2.89
N ASN A 45 7.74 10.63 3.87
CA ASN A 45 8.87 11.51 4.18
C ASN A 45 10.24 11.02 3.63
N GLY A 46 10.30 9.87 2.96
CA GLY A 46 11.54 9.33 2.42
C GLY A 46 11.64 7.80 2.43
N ILE A 47 12.83 7.30 2.15
CA ILE A 47 13.15 5.87 2.07
C ILE A 47 14.11 5.53 3.22
N HIS A 48 13.71 4.60 4.09
CA HIS A 48 14.42 4.35 5.34
C HIS A 48 14.96 2.94 5.42
N GLU A 49 16.25 2.81 5.69
CA GLU A 49 16.84 1.54 6.13
C GLU A 49 16.63 1.37 7.64
N VAL A 50 15.98 0.27 8.01
CA VAL A 50 15.60 -0.05 9.39
C VAL A 50 15.96 -1.49 9.74
N ALA A 51 16.11 -1.79 11.02
CA ALA A 51 16.13 -3.17 11.50
C ALA A 51 14.74 -3.57 11.99
N VAL A 52 14.29 -4.77 11.62
CA VAL A 52 12.98 -5.30 11.99
C VAL A 52 13.17 -6.63 12.71
N ASP A 53 12.40 -6.86 13.77
CA ASP A 53 12.36 -8.12 14.50
C ASP A 53 10.94 -8.70 14.44
N PHE A 54 10.77 -9.84 13.77
CA PHE A 54 9.52 -10.58 13.70
C PHE A 54 9.26 -11.38 14.97
N CYS A 55 8.00 -11.48 15.39
CA CYS A 55 7.59 -12.34 16.49
C CYS A 55 7.29 -13.75 16.01
N ARG A 56 7.76 -14.78 16.74
CA ARG A 56 7.39 -16.19 16.50
C ARG A 56 6.46 -16.81 17.54
N CYS A 57 6.05 -16.06 18.58
CA CYS A 57 5.28 -16.62 19.70
C CYS A 57 3.94 -17.27 19.30
N HIS A 58 3.28 -16.79 18.25
CA HIS A 58 1.94 -17.23 17.85
C HIS A 58 1.88 -17.74 16.40
N GLY A 59 3.03 -18.04 15.77
CA GLY A 59 3.08 -18.53 14.39
C GLY A 59 2.46 -17.57 13.34
N ILE A 60 2.38 -16.27 13.64
CA ILE A 60 1.74 -15.30 12.75
C ILE A 60 2.67 -15.02 11.56
N PRO A 61 2.20 -15.17 10.31
CA PRO A 61 3.03 -14.93 9.14
C PRO A 61 3.62 -13.51 9.11
N ARG A 62 4.86 -13.36 8.63
CA ARG A 62 5.60 -12.08 8.55
C ARG A 62 4.77 -10.95 7.93
N ARG A 63 4.13 -11.19 6.79
CA ARG A 63 3.23 -10.22 6.11
C ARG A 63 2.11 -9.70 7.02
N ARG A 64 1.50 -10.55 7.86
CA ARG A 64 0.40 -10.15 8.74
C ARG A 64 0.91 -9.25 9.87
N GLN A 65 2.12 -9.50 10.36
CA GLN A 65 2.73 -8.65 11.38
C GLN A 65 3.01 -7.24 10.84
N LEU A 66 3.52 -7.15 9.60
CA LEU A 66 3.74 -5.89 8.89
C LEU A 66 2.43 -5.14 8.62
N LEU A 67 1.42 -5.84 8.07
CA LEU A 67 0.13 -5.23 7.78
C LEU A 67 -0.57 -4.69 9.04
N ARG A 68 -0.38 -5.33 10.20
CA ARG A 68 -0.93 -4.86 11.49
C ARG A 68 -0.34 -3.54 11.96
N ILE A 69 0.90 -3.23 11.58
CA ILE A 69 1.53 -1.93 11.88
C ILE A 69 1.40 -0.93 10.72
N GLY A 70 0.56 -1.24 9.73
CA GLY A 70 0.33 -0.35 8.59
C GLY A 70 1.45 -0.38 7.55
N TRP A 71 2.28 -1.42 7.54
CA TRP A 71 3.32 -1.61 6.53
C TRP A 71 2.89 -2.65 5.51
N TRP A 72 2.86 -2.23 4.26
CA TRP A 72 2.52 -3.08 3.12
C TRP A 72 3.80 -3.71 2.58
N PRO A 73 3.97 -5.04 2.64
CA PRO A 73 5.16 -5.70 2.13
C PRO A 73 5.14 -5.83 0.61
N SER A 74 6.30 -5.73 -0.04
CA SER A 74 6.44 -5.99 -1.48
C SER A 74 6.34 -7.48 -1.84
N THR A 75 6.64 -8.37 -0.89
CA THR A 75 6.54 -9.82 -1.04
C THR A 75 5.89 -10.47 0.19
N PRO A 76 5.11 -11.55 0.05
CA PRO A 76 4.30 -12.08 1.14
C PRO A 76 5.03 -13.05 2.10
N LEU A 77 6.20 -13.57 1.71
CA LEU A 77 6.93 -14.62 2.45
C LEU A 77 8.15 -14.05 3.19
N GLU A 78 9.11 -13.54 2.42
CA GLU A 78 10.39 -12.99 2.88
C GLU A 78 10.47 -11.50 2.49
N PRO A 79 9.77 -10.61 3.21
CA PRO A 79 9.77 -9.19 2.87
C PRO A 79 11.12 -8.56 3.19
N GLN A 80 11.70 -7.90 2.19
CA GLN A 80 12.87 -7.02 2.34
C GLN A 80 12.48 -5.54 2.21
N THR A 81 11.35 -5.26 1.56
CA THR A 81 10.88 -3.89 1.34
C THR A 81 9.42 -3.78 1.72
N CYS A 82 9.07 -2.69 2.40
CA CYS A 82 7.69 -2.32 2.66
C CYS A 82 7.44 -0.87 2.21
N ALA A 83 6.19 -0.55 1.95
CA ALA A 83 5.70 0.81 1.90
C ALA A 83 4.71 1.03 3.04
N THR A 84 4.71 2.20 3.66
CA THR A 84 3.64 2.54 4.60
C THR A 84 2.31 2.64 3.84
N MET A 85 1.20 2.25 4.48
CA MET A 85 -0.13 2.48 3.90
C MET A 85 -0.40 3.98 3.67
N GLU A 86 0.29 4.85 4.42
CA GLU A 86 0.25 6.30 4.22
C GLU A 86 0.83 6.70 2.87
N VAL A 87 2.06 6.29 2.52
CA VAL A 87 2.65 6.64 1.23
C VAL A 87 1.86 6.05 0.06
N LEU A 88 1.32 4.83 0.21
CA LEU A 88 0.44 4.22 -0.79
C LEU A 88 -0.86 5.01 -0.99
N ARG A 89 -1.46 5.51 0.10
CA ARG A 89 -2.63 6.39 0.05
C ARG A 89 -2.28 7.72 -0.61
N HIS A 90 -1.18 8.34 -0.21
CA HIS A 90 -0.72 9.63 -0.72
C HIS A 90 -0.45 9.55 -2.23
N PHE A 91 0.35 8.59 -2.66
CA PHE A 91 0.62 8.37 -4.07
C PHE A 91 -0.67 8.10 -4.88
N HIS A 92 -1.57 7.27 -4.36
CA HIS A 92 -2.83 6.97 -5.06
C HIS A 92 -3.65 8.24 -5.30
N LEU A 93 -3.73 9.14 -4.32
CA LEU A 93 -4.43 10.43 -4.47
C LEU A 93 -3.76 11.32 -5.53
N LEU A 94 -2.44 11.50 -5.47
CA LEU A 94 -1.70 12.33 -6.43
C LEU A 94 -1.72 11.74 -7.84
N ASN A 95 -1.69 10.42 -7.98
CA ASN A 95 -1.80 9.76 -9.27
C ASN A 95 -3.18 9.97 -9.89
N LEU A 96 -4.26 9.88 -9.11
CA LEU A 96 -5.61 10.11 -9.61
C LEU A 96 -5.88 11.58 -9.94
N GLN A 97 -5.49 12.49 -9.04
CA GLN A 97 -5.81 13.91 -9.19
C GLN A 97 -4.86 14.63 -10.16
N GLY A 98 -3.57 14.36 -10.05
CA GLY A 98 -2.53 15.06 -10.80
C GLY A 98 -1.95 14.27 -11.96
N LYS A 99 -2.44 13.04 -12.23
CA LYS A 99 -1.86 12.12 -13.22
C LYS A 99 -0.36 11.87 -13.01
N LEU A 100 0.12 12.03 -11.76
CA LEU A 100 1.54 11.93 -11.44
C LEU A 100 2.03 10.49 -11.67
N PRO A 101 2.99 10.26 -12.58
CA PRO A 101 3.52 8.92 -12.83
C PRO A 101 4.30 8.43 -11.61
N VAL A 102 4.33 7.10 -11.42
CA VAL A 102 5.03 6.46 -10.29
C VAL A 102 6.50 6.89 -10.24
N TYR A 103 7.16 6.95 -11.40
CA TYR A 103 8.56 7.35 -11.52
C TYR A 103 8.82 8.71 -10.88
N LEU A 104 8.03 9.75 -11.22
CA LEU A 104 8.26 11.09 -10.68
C LEU A 104 8.02 11.13 -9.17
N PHE A 105 6.97 10.47 -8.68
CA PHE A 105 6.70 10.41 -7.24
C PHE A 105 7.82 9.70 -6.47
N TYR A 106 8.24 8.53 -6.95
CA TYR A 106 9.32 7.77 -6.32
C TYR A 106 10.64 8.54 -6.38
N ARG A 107 10.95 9.20 -7.50
CA ARG A 107 12.13 10.06 -7.65
C ARG A 107 12.12 11.23 -6.66
N THR A 108 10.96 11.80 -6.36
CA THR A 108 10.83 12.81 -5.30
C THR A 108 11.22 12.24 -3.93
N LEU A 109 10.79 11.01 -3.60
CA LEU A 109 11.20 10.35 -2.35
C LEU A 109 12.71 10.08 -2.30
N GLU A 110 13.32 9.67 -3.42
CA GLU A 110 14.78 9.51 -3.51
C GLU A 110 15.49 10.83 -3.21
N LEU A 111 15.09 11.91 -3.89
CA LEU A 111 15.68 13.24 -3.73
C LEU A 111 15.53 13.78 -2.30
N GLN A 112 14.41 13.48 -1.65
CA GLN A 112 14.16 13.85 -0.25
C GLN A 112 15.06 13.08 0.73
N THR A 113 15.56 11.90 0.34
CA THR A 113 16.31 11.00 1.21
C THR A 113 17.83 11.14 0.99
N SER A 114 18.37 10.45 -0.02
CA SER A 114 19.81 10.35 -0.32
C SER A 114 20.12 10.47 -1.81
N ASN A 115 19.11 10.70 -2.65
CA ASN A 115 19.17 10.67 -4.12
C ASN A 115 19.63 9.31 -4.70
N THR A 116 19.64 8.27 -3.86
CA THR A 116 20.01 6.90 -4.21
C THR A 116 18.87 5.98 -3.78
N GLY A 117 18.22 5.34 -4.75
CA GLY A 117 17.14 4.39 -4.52
C GLY A 117 17.01 3.41 -5.68
N ASP A 118 16.63 2.18 -5.35
CA ASP A 118 16.55 1.07 -6.32
C ASP A 118 15.36 0.15 -6.04
N ARG A 119 14.35 0.66 -5.31
CA ARG A 119 13.13 -0.05 -4.89
C ARG A 119 11.87 0.38 -5.65
N MET A 120 12.03 1.03 -6.80
CA MET A 120 10.89 1.52 -7.59
C MET A 120 9.99 0.37 -8.05
N ASP A 121 10.55 -0.76 -8.47
CA ASP A 121 9.78 -1.92 -8.92
C ASP A 121 8.93 -2.51 -7.80
N GLN A 122 9.51 -2.62 -6.60
CA GLN A 122 8.80 -3.04 -5.39
C GLN A 122 7.68 -2.05 -5.06
N PHE A 123 7.94 -0.74 -5.18
CA PHE A 123 6.90 0.28 -4.98
C PHE A 123 5.76 0.13 -6.00
N MET A 124 6.07 -0.08 -7.29
CA MET A 124 5.07 -0.31 -8.33
C MET A 124 4.22 -1.55 -8.05
N LEU A 125 4.81 -2.64 -7.56
CA LEU A 125 4.06 -3.84 -7.16
C LEU A 125 3.07 -3.52 -6.04
N MET A 126 3.53 -2.90 -4.96
CA MET A 126 2.68 -2.52 -3.82
C MET A 126 1.56 -1.55 -4.23
N VAL A 127 1.84 -0.62 -5.16
CA VAL A 127 0.84 0.28 -5.74
C VAL A 127 -0.25 -0.50 -6.49
N ARG A 128 0.11 -1.50 -7.29
CA ARG A 128 -0.85 -2.35 -8.02
C ARG A 128 -1.74 -3.12 -7.05
N GLU A 129 -1.15 -3.76 -6.04
CA GLU A 129 -1.88 -4.48 -5.00
C GLU A 129 -2.82 -3.56 -4.21
N TRP A 130 -2.33 -2.38 -3.82
CA TRP A 130 -3.12 -1.37 -3.13
C TRP A 130 -4.34 -0.93 -3.94
N ARG A 131 -4.15 -0.63 -5.24
CA ARG A 131 -5.25 -0.26 -6.15
C ARG A 131 -6.26 -1.39 -6.28
N HIS A 132 -5.80 -2.62 -6.45
CA HIS A 132 -6.67 -3.79 -6.50
C HIS A 132 -7.52 -3.89 -5.24
N LEU A 133 -6.91 -3.79 -4.05
CA LEU A 133 -7.66 -3.84 -2.78
C LEU A 133 -8.67 -2.68 -2.67
N LYS A 134 -8.34 -1.47 -3.14
CA LYS A 134 -9.29 -0.34 -3.16
C LYS A 134 -10.47 -0.60 -4.10
N MET A 135 -10.24 -1.19 -5.28
CA MET A 135 -11.32 -1.57 -6.20
C MET A 135 -12.26 -2.60 -5.57
N VAL A 136 -11.70 -3.67 -4.98
CA VAL A 136 -12.44 -4.74 -4.30
C VAL A 136 -13.26 -4.19 -3.13
N LYS A 137 -12.67 -3.31 -2.31
CA LYS A 137 -13.38 -2.64 -1.20
C LYS A 137 -14.53 -1.78 -1.69
N ARG A 138 -14.32 -0.98 -2.73
CA ARG A 138 -15.37 -0.13 -3.33
C ARG A 138 -16.51 -0.97 -3.92
N GLY A 139 -16.20 -2.12 -4.53
CA GLY A 139 -17.18 -3.06 -5.06
C GLY A 139 -17.87 -3.94 -4.01
N GLY A 140 -17.65 -3.72 -2.71
CA GLY A 140 -18.29 -4.49 -1.64
C GLY A 140 -17.84 -5.97 -1.55
N ARG A 141 -16.82 -6.37 -2.31
CA ARG A 141 -16.40 -7.78 -2.45
C ARG A 141 -15.71 -8.34 -1.20
N ALA A 142 -15.39 -7.50 -0.22
CA ALA A 142 -14.79 -7.94 1.05
C ALA A 142 -15.74 -8.79 1.90
N PHE A 143 -17.06 -8.65 1.71
CA PHE A 143 -18.10 -9.39 2.44
C PHE A 143 -18.73 -10.52 1.61
N ASP A 144 -18.22 -10.76 0.40
CA ASP A 144 -18.68 -11.90 -0.39
C ASP A 144 -18.25 -13.21 0.30
N PRO A 145 -19.16 -14.18 0.52
CA PRO A 145 -18.81 -15.45 1.16
C PRO A 145 -17.72 -16.24 0.43
N GLY A 146 -17.62 -16.11 -0.90
CA GLY A 146 -16.56 -16.69 -1.72
C GLY A 146 -15.28 -15.83 -1.78
N GLY A 147 -15.28 -14.69 -1.09
CA GLY A 147 -14.16 -13.76 -0.99
C GLY A 147 -13.80 -13.09 -2.31
N ILE A 148 -12.58 -12.53 -2.36
CA ILE A 148 -12.07 -11.81 -3.54
C ILE A 148 -12.03 -12.72 -4.78
N ALA A 149 -11.68 -14.00 -4.60
CA ALA A 149 -11.56 -14.97 -5.69
C ALA A 149 -12.89 -15.23 -6.42
N ALA A 150 -14.03 -15.06 -5.74
CA ALA A 150 -15.35 -15.23 -6.34
C ALA A 150 -15.83 -13.99 -7.13
N THR A 151 -15.02 -12.94 -7.26
CA THR A 151 -15.39 -11.69 -7.94
C THR A 151 -15.59 -11.91 -9.44
N PRO A 152 -16.82 -11.83 -9.98
CA PRO A 152 -17.08 -12.07 -11.39
C PRO A 152 -16.46 -10.99 -12.29
N PRO A 153 -16.14 -11.31 -13.55
CA PRO A 153 -15.74 -10.30 -14.54
C PRO A 153 -16.76 -9.15 -14.61
N GLY A 154 -16.26 -7.91 -14.66
CA GLY A 154 -17.09 -6.71 -14.72
C GLY A 154 -17.70 -6.25 -13.39
N SER A 155 -17.71 -7.07 -12.34
CA SER A 155 -18.35 -6.71 -11.05
C SER A 155 -17.66 -5.59 -10.26
N LEU A 156 -16.43 -5.22 -10.64
CA LEU A 156 -15.71 -4.06 -10.08
C LEU A 156 -15.85 -2.78 -10.92
N ALA A 157 -16.52 -2.87 -12.08
CA ALA A 157 -16.76 -1.72 -12.94
C ALA A 157 -17.69 -0.73 -12.23
N ILE A 158 -17.44 0.57 -12.42
CA ILE A 158 -18.34 1.60 -11.94
C ILE A 158 -19.44 1.75 -12.99
N PRO A 159 -20.73 1.60 -12.63
CA PRO A 159 -21.81 1.85 -13.58
C PRO A 159 -21.79 3.32 -13.98
N CYS A 160 -21.83 3.56 -15.30
CA CYS A 160 -21.96 4.92 -15.82
C CYS A 160 -23.34 5.46 -15.44
N ARG A 161 -23.38 6.57 -14.68
CA ARG A 161 -24.64 7.19 -14.25
C ARG A 161 -25.36 7.92 -15.39
N ALA A 162 -24.64 8.30 -16.45
CA ALA A 162 -25.20 8.93 -17.63
C ALA A 162 -25.79 7.90 -18.62
N CYS A 163 -25.37 6.63 -18.57
CA CYS A 163 -25.95 5.61 -19.42
C CYS A 163 -27.40 5.32 -19.02
N PRO A 164 -28.30 5.06 -19.98
CA PRO A 164 -29.67 4.64 -19.70
C PRO A 164 -29.65 3.24 -19.08
N LEU A 165 -30.17 3.13 -17.85
CA LEU A 165 -30.24 1.90 -17.08
C LEU A 165 -31.72 1.63 -16.76
N PRO A 166 -32.34 0.64 -17.45
CA PRO A 166 -33.70 0.21 -17.17
C PRO A 166 -33.90 -0.09 -15.68
N ASN A 167 -35.03 0.35 -15.13
CA ASN A 167 -35.40 0.19 -13.71
C ASN A 167 -34.48 0.90 -12.70
N ILE A 168 -33.51 1.71 -13.14
CA ILE A 168 -32.61 2.46 -12.25
C ILE A 168 -32.76 3.97 -12.46
N ASN A 169 -32.52 4.47 -13.67
CA ASN A 169 -32.54 5.91 -13.99
C ASN A 169 -33.40 6.25 -15.21
N LEU A 170 -34.13 5.29 -15.78
CA LEU A 170 -35.10 5.53 -16.83
C LEU A 170 -36.52 5.63 -16.25
N PRO A 171 -37.36 6.56 -16.75
CA PRO A 171 -38.76 6.64 -16.37
C PRO A 171 -39.51 5.38 -16.81
N ARG A 172 -40.63 5.06 -16.15
CA ARG A 172 -41.47 3.93 -16.58
C ARG A 172 -42.03 4.20 -17.99
N GLY A 173 -42.02 3.19 -18.85
CA GLY A 173 -42.50 3.30 -20.23
C GLY A 173 -41.55 4.07 -21.15
N TRP A 174 -40.28 4.24 -20.77
CA TRP A 174 -39.23 4.85 -21.60
C TRP A 174 -39.11 4.15 -22.96
N GLU A 175 -39.40 2.84 -23.01
CA GLU A 175 -39.39 2.01 -24.21
C GLU A 175 -40.46 2.39 -25.24
N ASN A 176 -41.50 3.13 -24.83
CA ASN A 176 -42.62 3.55 -25.68
C ASN A 176 -42.51 5.02 -26.12
N VAL A 177 -41.40 5.71 -25.83
CA VAL A 177 -41.19 7.11 -26.23
C VAL A 177 -41.03 7.20 -27.75
N PRO A 178 -41.85 8.00 -28.47
CA PRO A 178 -41.71 8.16 -29.92
C PRO A 178 -40.32 8.71 -30.29
N PRO A 179 -39.78 8.36 -31.48
CA PRO A 179 -38.44 8.80 -31.91
C PRO A 179 -38.23 10.32 -31.89
N GLU A 180 -39.32 11.09 -32.10
CA GLU A 180 -39.33 12.55 -32.09
C GLU A 180 -39.08 13.16 -30.71
N ARG A 181 -39.21 12.37 -29.64
CA ARG A 181 -39.05 12.77 -28.23
C ARG A 181 -37.96 11.96 -27.50
N ALA A 182 -37.24 11.12 -28.22
CA ALA A 182 -36.18 10.25 -27.68
C ALA A 182 -34.85 10.99 -27.50
#